data_AF-A0A353RN80-F1
#
_entry.id   AF-A0A353RN80-F1
#
_cell.length_a   1.000
_cell.length_b   1.000
_cell.length_c   1.000
_cell.angle_alpha   90.00
_cell.angle_beta   90.00
_cell.angle_gamma   90.00
#
_symmetry.space_group_name_H-M   'P 1'
#
loop_
_entity.id
_entity.type
_entity.pdbx_description
1 polymer ?
#
loop_
_entity_poly.entity_id
_entity_poly.type
_entity_poly.pdbx_seq_one_letter_code
_entity_poly.pdbx_strand_id
1 'polypeptide(L)'
;IDQGDVAYKISLRGLKGGHSGVQIHLGRANANKLMNRFLKDVVRNYEARIASIQGGSLRNAIPRESFVVLTIPEQLSDDLVDLVGEYEKLFREDFAGIEDNISFKAEPADLPASLLPEEIQDDLINAVEGCINGVVSYLADFPGVVESSLNLAMIHSSDESIEMKLLVRSSSESRKEWICSSVESLFQLAGAKVEFDGDYPGWQPNANSELLGLMERIYLEKYDQRPKVMVIHAGLECGIIQSNVAQKLDIVSFGPTITGAHSPDEAVKIDTVGKSYEYLLAILEKLN
;
A
#
# COMPACT_ATOMS: atom_id res chain seq x y z
N ILE A 1 -15.91 7.50 -29.65
CA ILE A 1 -17.18 7.28 -28.94
C ILE A 1 -18.16 6.97 -30.03
N ASP A 2 -18.67 5.76 -30.01
CA ASP A 2 -19.47 5.28 -31.11
C ASP A 2 -20.90 5.80 -30.98
N GLN A 3 -21.58 5.90 -32.11
CA GLN A 3 -22.94 6.39 -32.12
C GLN A 3 -23.86 5.38 -31.43
N GLY A 4 -24.51 5.80 -30.34
CA GLY A 4 -25.33 4.92 -29.50
C GLY A 4 -24.65 4.48 -28.20
N ASP A 5 -23.43 4.94 -27.93
CA ASP A 5 -22.81 4.77 -26.62
C ASP A 5 -23.44 5.72 -25.59
N VAL A 6 -23.50 5.25 -24.34
CA VAL A 6 -23.82 6.03 -23.15
C VAL A 6 -22.64 6.01 -22.18
N ALA A 7 -22.55 7.00 -21.29
CA ALA A 7 -21.47 7.10 -20.31
C ALA A 7 -21.94 6.80 -18.89
N TYR A 8 -21.07 6.14 -18.13
CA TYR A 8 -21.27 5.84 -16.73
C TYR A 8 -20.05 6.24 -15.91
N LYS A 9 -20.33 6.79 -14.72
CA LYS A 9 -19.35 6.93 -13.65
C LYS A 9 -19.45 5.73 -12.74
N ILE A 10 -18.37 4.96 -12.69
CA ILE A 10 -18.20 3.84 -11.77
C ILE A 10 -17.43 4.33 -10.54
N SER A 11 -17.99 4.11 -9.36
CA SER A 11 -17.42 4.57 -8.09
C SER A 11 -17.26 3.41 -7.13
N LEU A 12 -16.01 3.08 -6.78
CA LEU A 12 -15.68 2.20 -5.65
C LEU A 12 -15.28 3.06 -4.45
N ARG A 13 -16.01 2.91 -3.35
CA ARG A 13 -15.81 3.69 -2.12
C ARG A 13 -15.92 2.82 -0.87
N GLY A 14 -15.58 3.44 0.27
CA GLY A 14 -15.89 2.90 1.59
C GLY A 14 -14.91 1.84 2.10
N LEU A 15 -13.80 1.60 1.39
CA LEU A 15 -12.72 0.77 1.93
C LEU A 15 -12.03 1.48 3.11
N LYS A 16 -11.50 0.70 4.05
CA LYS A 16 -10.81 1.19 5.25
C LYS A 16 -9.54 1.97 4.91
N GLY A 17 -8.81 1.56 3.88
CA GLY A 17 -7.50 2.12 3.52
C GLY A 17 -6.47 1.92 4.62
N GLY A 18 -5.59 2.90 4.85
CA GLY A 18 -4.62 2.86 5.95
C GLY A 18 -3.17 3.06 5.51
N HIS A 19 -2.23 2.98 6.45
CA HIS A 19 -0.81 3.15 6.15
C HIS A 19 -0.24 1.92 5.43
N SER A 20 0.34 2.12 4.24
CA SER A 20 0.81 1.05 3.34
C SER A 20 2.03 0.24 3.81
N GLY A 21 2.60 0.59 4.96
CA GLY A 21 3.60 -0.20 5.66
C GLY A 21 2.98 -0.93 6.87
N VAL A 22 2.85 -0.22 7.98
CA VAL A 22 2.26 -0.71 9.25
C VAL A 22 0.97 -1.52 9.08
N GLN A 23 0.06 -1.18 8.16
CA GLN A 23 -1.24 -1.84 8.03
C GLN A 23 -1.34 -2.78 6.82
N ILE A 24 -0.26 -2.99 6.06
CA ILE A 24 -0.29 -3.80 4.83
C ILE A 24 -0.59 -5.28 5.09
N HIS A 25 -0.25 -5.77 6.28
CA HIS A 25 -0.46 -7.15 6.71
C HIS A 25 -1.92 -7.45 7.09
N LEU A 26 -2.78 -6.43 7.20
CA LEU A 26 -4.17 -6.59 7.66
C LEU A 26 -5.12 -7.14 6.59
N GLY A 27 -4.64 -7.43 5.38
CA GLY A 27 -5.45 -7.96 4.29
C GLY A 27 -6.48 -6.96 3.72
N ARG A 28 -6.35 -5.67 4.03
CA ARG A 28 -7.26 -4.62 3.57
C ARG A 28 -7.28 -4.53 2.05
N ALA A 29 -8.46 -4.24 1.51
CA ALA A 29 -8.65 -4.12 0.08
C ALA A 29 -7.92 -2.88 -0.48
N ASN A 30 -7.43 -2.99 -1.71
CA ASN A 30 -6.87 -1.87 -2.47
C ASN A 30 -7.88 -1.46 -3.57
N ALA A 31 -8.40 -0.23 -3.49
CA ALA A 31 -9.43 0.24 -4.43
C ALA A 31 -9.00 0.20 -5.90
N ASN A 32 -7.73 0.49 -6.20
CA ASN A 32 -7.21 0.48 -7.56
C ASN A 32 -7.20 -0.95 -8.13
N LYS A 33 -6.79 -1.93 -7.32
CA LYS A 33 -6.79 -3.34 -7.73
C LYS A 33 -8.21 -3.89 -7.93
N LEU A 34 -9.15 -3.56 -7.04
CA LEU A 34 -10.54 -4.00 -7.18
C LEU A 34 -11.26 -3.35 -8.36
N MET A 35 -11.07 -2.04 -8.57
CA MET A 35 -11.59 -1.36 -9.75
C MET A 35 -11.05 -2.02 -11.03
N ASN A 36 -9.74 -2.30 -11.08
CA ASN A 36 -9.13 -2.91 -12.26
C ASN A 36 -9.63 -4.33 -12.54
N ARG A 37 -9.89 -5.12 -11.50
CA ARG A 37 -10.50 -6.46 -11.63
C ARG A 37 -11.86 -6.38 -12.34
N PHE A 38 -12.69 -5.39 -11.99
CA PHE A 38 -13.95 -5.11 -12.68
C PHE A 38 -13.72 -4.61 -14.12
N LEU A 39 -12.79 -3.68 -14.32
CA LEU A 39 -12.51 -3.11 -15.64
C LEU A 39 -12.09 -4.18 -16.65
N LYS A 40 -11.30 -5.16 -16.22
CA LYS A 40 -10.88 -6.29 -17.07
C LYS A 40 -12.05 -7.13 -17.59
N ASP A 41 -13.11 -7.24 -16.81
CA ASP A 41 -14.31 -8.00 -17.18
C ASP A 41 -15.20 -7.19 -18.11
N VAL A 42 -15.51 -5.95 -17.73
CA VAL A 42 -16.42 -5.09 -18.48
C VAL A 42 -15.87 -4.71 -19.86
N VAL A 43 -14.56 -4.45 -19.98
CA VAL A 43 -13.93 -4.17 -21.28
C VAL A 43 -13.99 -5.41 -22.18
N ARG A 44 -13.73 -6.59 -21.61
CA ARG A 44 -13.66 -7.84 -22.38
C ARG A 44 -15.02 -8.31 -22.88
N ASN A 45 -16.05 -8.18 -22.04
CA ASN A 45 -17.34 -8.85 -22.26
C ASN A 45 -18.47 -7.88 -22.63
N TYR A 46 -18.27 -6.57 -22.44
CA TYR A 46 -19.31 -5.56 -22.62
C TYR A 46 -18.87 -4.37 -23.47
N GLU A 47 -17.77 -4.51 -24.22
CA GLU A 47 -17.27 -3.48 -25.17
C GLU A 47 -17.00 -2.12 -24.51
N ALA A 48 -16.79 -2.10 -23.19
CA ALA A 48 -16.61 -0.85 -22.46
C ALA A 48 -15.31 -0.14 -22.86
N ARG A 49 -15.36 1.19 -22.91
CA ARG A 49 -14.21 2.05 -23.20
C ARG A 49 -14.00 3.07 -22.09
N ILE A 50 -12.79 3.14 -21.57
CA ILE A 50 -12.43 4.01 -20.47
C ILE A 50 -12.17 5.42 -21.00
N ALA A 51 -12.79 6.42 -20.38
CA ALA A 51 -12.51 7.83 -20.61
C ALA A 51 -11.51 8.38 -19.60
N SER A 52 -11.68 8.03 -18.32
CA SER A 52 -10.77 8.45 -17.26
C SER A 52 -10.79 7.50 -16.07
N ILE A 53 -9.69 7.48 -15.33
CA ILE A 53 -9.50 6.73 -14.09
C ILE A 53 -8.78 7.59 -13.06
N GLN A 54 -9.28 7.58 -11.83
CA GLN A 54 -8.66 8.24 -10.69
C GLN A 54 -8.89 7.43 -9.42
N GLY A 55 -7.81 6.99 -8.76
CA GLY A 55 -7.93 6.30 -7.49
C GLY A 55 -6.73 6.51 -6.59
N GLY A 56 -6.98 6.47 -5.28
CA GLY A 56 -6.00 6.81 -4.25
C GLY A 56 -5.72 8.29 -4.07
N SER A 57 -4.79 8.62 -3.16
CA SER A 57 -4.49 10.01 -2.78
C SER A 57 -3.05 10.26 -2.34
N LEU A 58 -2.46 9.40 -1.50
CA LEU A 58 -1.10 9.54 -0.98
C LEU A 58 -0.30 8.26 -1.25
N ARG A 59 0.98 8.40 -1.59
CA ARG A 59 1.88 7.27 -1.92
C ARG A 59 2.03 6.23 -0.80
N ASN A 60 1.90 6.65 0.45
CA ASN A 60 2.01 5.79 1.64
C ASN A 60 0.66 5.35 2.20
N ALA A 61 -0.44 5.56 1.48
CA ALA A 61 -1.77 5.14 1.87
C ALA A 61 -2.28 4.01 0.96
N ILE A 62 -2.92 3.01 1.57
CA ILE A 62 -3.72 2.01 0.87
C ILE A 62 -4.98 2.75 0.35
N PRO A 63 -5.23 2.75 -0.97
CA PRO A 63 -6.28 3.56 -1.57
C PRO A 63 -7.67 3.08 -1.15
N ARG A 64 -8.49 4.03 -0.71
CA ARG A 64 -9.84 3.80 -0.18
C ARG A 64 -10.93 3.85 -1.24
N GLU A 65 -10.65 4.61 -2.30
CA GLU A 65 -11.61 4.97 -3.33
C GLU A 65 -10.93 4.94 -4.70
N SER A 66 -11.71 4.58 -5.71
CA SER A 66 -11.31 4.60 -7.11
C SER A 66 -12.54 4.92 -7.96
N PHE A 67 -12.34 5.73 -8.99
CA PHE A 67 -13.37 6.29 -9.85
C PHE A 67 -12.97 6.08 -11.30
N VAL A 68 -13.93 5.66 -12.12
CA VAL A 68 -13.76 5.52 -13.56
C VAL A 68 -14.95 6.16 -14.26
N VAL A 69 -14.68 6.87 -15.35
CA VAL A 69 -15.71 7.19 -16.35
C VAL A 69 -15.47 6.29 -17.54
N LEU A 70 -16.49 5.55 -17.97
CA LEU A 70 -16.43 4.68 -19.14
C LEU A 70 -17.66 4.88 -20.02
N THR A 71 -17.55 4.50 -21.29
CA THR A 71 -18.67 4.38 -22.23
C THR A 71 -18.96 2.93 -22.54
N ILE A 72 -20.21 2.65 -22.90
CA ILE A 72 -20.72 1.33 -23.26
C ILE A 72 -21.85 1.51 -24.28
N PRO A 73 -22.11 0.55 -25.19
CA PRO A 73 -23.32 0.58 -26.01
C PRO A 73 -24.59 0.67 -25.15
N GLU A 74 -25.54 1.54 -25.53
CA GLU A 74 -26.77 1.80 -24.75
C GLU A 74 -27.55 0.52 -24.42
N GLN A 75 -27.58 -0.46 -25.33
CA GLN A 75 -28.27 -1.73 -25.11
C GLN A 75 -27.70 -2.59 -23.98
N LEU A 76 -26.47 -2.33 -23.53
CA LEU A 76 -25.80 -3.05 -22.42
C LEU A 76 -25.84 -2.26 -21.10
N SER A 77 -26.53 -1.12 -21.06
CA SER A 77 -26.64 -0.26 -19.88
C SER A 77 -27.13 -1.00 -18.64
N ASP A 78 -28.22 -1.77 -18.78
CA ASP A 78 -28.81 -2.51 -17.66
C ASP A 78 -27.86 -3.62 -17.19
N ASP A 79 -27.22 -4.33 -18.13
CA ASP A 79 -26.25 -5.38 -17.81
C ASP A 79 -25.02 -4.81 -17.06
N LEU A 80 -24.57 -3.60 -17.39
CA LEU A 80 -23.48 -2.92 -16.67
C LEU A 80 -23.87 -2.64 -15.22
N VAL A 81 -25.09 -2.15 -14.98
CA VAL A 81 -25.58 -1.84 -13.63
C VAL A 81 -25.70 -3.12 -12.81
N ASP A 82 -26.22 -4.19 -13.41
CA ASP A 82 -26.31 -5.52 -12.78
C ASP A 82 -24.92 -6.07 -12.46
N LEU A 83 -23.98 -6.01 -13.41
CA LEU A 83 -22.59 -6.44 -13.20
C LEU A 83 -21.92 -5.69 -12.05
N VAL A 84 -22.11 -4.38 -11.95
CA VAL A 84 -21.59 -3.58 -10.83
C VAL A 84 -22.20 -4.02 -9.50
N GLY A 85 -23.50 -4.34 -9.48
CA GLY A 85 -24.16 -4.93 -8.31
C GLY A 85 -23.60 -6.30 -7.90
N GLU A 86 -23.31 -7.16 -8.88
CA GLU A 86 -22.67 -8.45 -8.67
C GLU A 86 -21.26 -8.30 -8.09
N TYR A 87 -20.46 -7.40 -8.64
CA TYR A 87 -19.12 -7.09 -8.12
C TYR A 87 -19.16 -6.46 -6.73
N GLU A 88 -20.15 -5.61 -6.43
CA GLU A 88 -20.33 -5.07 -5.08
C GLU A 88 -20.52 -6.20 -4.06
N LYS A 89 -21.40 -7.16 -4.39
CA LYS A 89 -21.66 -8.33 -3.55
C LYS A 89 -20.42 -9.21 -3.44
N LEU A 90 -19.77 -9.52 -4.56
CA LEU A 90 -18.55 -10.32 -4.62
C LEU A 90 -17.45 -9.71 -3.73
N PHE A 91 -17.21 -8.41 -3.83
CA PHE A 91 -16.18 -7.76 -3.02
C PHE A 91 -16.53 -7.76 -1.53
N ARG A 92 -17.80 -7.57 -1.16
CA ARG A 92 -18.23 -7.70 0.25
C ARG A 92 -18.03 -9.12 0.78
N GLU A 93 -18.24 -10.14 -0.04
CA GLU A 93 -18.02 -11.54 0.31
C GLU A 93 -16.51 -11.85 0.43
N ASP A 94 -15.71 -11.49 -0.57
CA ASP A 94 -14.25 -11.72 -0.60
C ASP A 94 -13.53 -11.07 0.58
N PHE A 95 -14.01 -9.90 1.04
CA PHE A 95 -13.42 -9.13 2.13
C PHE A 95 -14.25 -9.15 3.42
N ALA A 96 -15.14 -10.12 3.58
CA ALA A 96 -15.95 -10.27 4.78
C ALA A 96 -15.06 -10.38 6.04
N GLY A 97 -15.38 -9.57 7.06
CA GLY A 97 -14.59 -9.49 8.30
C GLY A 97 -13.35 -8.59 8.21
N ILE A 98 -13.02 -8.07 7.02
CA ILE A 98 -11.94 -7.10 6.81
C ILE A 98 -12.50 -5.74 6.41
N GLU A 99 -13.39 -5.67 5.43
CA GLU A 99 -14.01 -4.44 4.94
C GLU A 99 -15.50 -4.42 5.29
N ASP A 100 -15.99 -3.32 5.85
CA ASP A 100 -17.37 -3.26 6.39
C ASP A 100 -18.32 -2.43 5.50
N ASN A 101 -17.78 -1.54 4.66
CA ASN A 101 -18.55 -0.50 3.99
C ASN A 101 -18.27 -0.40 2.49
N ILE A 102 -17.87 -1.50 1.84
CA ILE A 102 -17.63 -1.50 0.38
C ILE A 102 -18.90 -1.03 -0.31
N SER A 103 -18.78 0.05 -1.09
CA SER A 103 -19.84 0.55 -1.97
C SER A 103 -19.32 0.62 -3.39
N PHE A 104 -20.04 -0.02 -4.31
CA PHE A 104 -19.69 -0.02 -5.73
C PHE A 104 -20.93 0.34 -6.55
N LYS A 105 -20.83 1.43 -7.33
CA LYS A 105 -21.99 2.02 -8.02
C LYS A 105 -21.67 2.43 -9.43
N ALA A 106 -22.66 2.29 -10.31
CA ALA A 106 -22.71 2.85 -11.64
C ALA A 106 -23.77 3.95 -11.68
N GLU A 107 -23.38 5.15 -12.07
CA GLU A 107 -24.29 6.29 -12.20
C GLU A 107 -24.17 6.84 -13.63
N PRO A 108 -25.27 7.17 -14.32
CA PRO A 108 -25.20 7.84 -15.62
C PRO A 108 -24.35 9.10 -15.55
N ALA A 109 -23.55 9.33 -16.59
CA ALA A 109 -22.68 10.49 -16.71
C ALA A 109 -22.86 11.15 -18.09
N ASP A 110 -22.41 12.39 -18.20
CA ASP A 110 -22.31 13.04 -19.50
C ASP A 110 -21.29 12.31 -20.38
N LEU A 111 -21.56 12.24 -21.68
CA LEU A 111 -20.63 11.69 -22.65
C LEU A 111 -19.29 12.45 -22.57
N PRO A 112 -18.16 11.75 -22.41
CA PRO A 112 -16.86 12.39 -22.28
C PRO A 112 -16.43 13.01 -23.62
N ALA A 113 -15.46 13.93 -23.57
CA ALA A 113 -14.90 14.53 -24.78
C ALA A 113 -14.00 13.55 -25.57
N SER A 114 -13.36 12.62 -24.86
CA SER A 114 -12.41 11.66 -25.42
C SER A 114 -12.42 10.35 -24.63
N LEU A 115 -11.86 9.31 -25.24
CA LEU A 115 -11.61 8.01 -24.64
C LEU A 115 -10.11 7.75 -24.62
N LEU A 116 -9.66 6.87 -23.72
CA LEU A 116 -8.33 6.30 -23.81
C LEU A 116 -8.19 5.53 -25.13
N PRO A 117 -7.03 5.63 -25.81
CA PRO A 117 -6.71 4.73 -26.91
C PRO A 117 -6.82 3.28 -26.44
N GLU A 118 -7.31 2.40 -27.31
CA GLU A 118 -7.63 1.01 -26.95
C GLU A 118 -6.40 0.24 -26.46
N GLU A 119 -5.28 0.39 -27.17
CA GLU A 119 -4.00 -0.21 -26.79
C GLU A 119 -3.56 0.26 -25.38
N ILE A 120 -3.69 1.57 -25.09
CA ILE A 120 -3.32 2.14 -23.79
C ILE A 120 -4.27 1.66 -22.68
N GLN A 121 -5.57 1.52 -22.98
CA GLN A 121 -6.56 0.97 -22.06
C GLN A 121 -6.21 -0.48 -21.69
N ASP A 122 -5.93 -1.31 -22.67
CA ASP A 122 -5.63 -2.73 -22.46
C ASP A 122 -4.28 -2.92 -21.75
N ASP A 123 -3.27 -2.13 -22.11
CA ASP A 123 -1.97 -2.12 -21.45
C ASP A 123 -2.10 -1.69 -19.98
N LEU A 124 -2.86 -0.63 -19.69
CA LEU A 124 -3.16 -0.21 -18.32
C LEU A 124 -3.82 -1.34 -17.53
N ILE A 125 -4.90 -1.91 -18.06
CA ILE A 125 -5.67 -2.94 -17.35
C ILE A 125 -4.80 -4.17 -17.08
N ASN A 126 -4.04 -4.63 -18.07
CA ASN A 126 -3.21 -5.81 -17.92
C ASN A 126 -2.01 -5.57 -17.00
N ALA A 127 -1.37 -4.41 -17.07
CA ALA A 127 -0.28 -4.04 -16.18
C ALA A 127 -0.76 -3.93 -14.74
N VAL A 128 -1.87 -3.23 -14.50
CA VAL A 128 -2.43 -3.11 -13.14
C VAL A 128 -2.88 -4.46 -12.62
N GLU A 129 -3.46 -5.33 -13.44
CA GLU A 129 -3.89 -6.66 -13.03
C GLU A 129 -2.69 -7.55 -12.65
N GLY A 130 -1.67 -7.58 -13.51
CA GLY A 130 -0.44 -8.36 -13.30
C GLY A 130 0.46 -7.81 -12.20
N CYS A 131 0.28 -6.54 -11.79
CA CYS A 131 1.12 -5.92 -10.77
C CYS A 131 0.83 -6.52 -9.39
N ILE A 132 1.88 -7.02 -8.74
CA ILE A 132 1.82 -7.49 -7.36
C ILE A 132 1.36 -6.35 -6.44
N ASN A 133 0.55 -6.66 -5.43
CA ASN A 133 0.11 -5.67 -4.44
C ASN A 133 -0.18 -6.35 -3.10
N GLY A 134 0.26 -5.72 -2.01
CA GLY A 134 0.19 -6.26 -0.66
C GLY A 134 1.53 -6.83 -0.18
N VAL A 135 1.46 -7.83 0.70
CA VAL A 135 2.63 -8.54 1.24
C VAL A 135 3.25 -9.43 0.17
N VAL A 136 4.57 -9.35 0.02
CA VAL A 136 5.35 -10.17 -0.92
C VAL A 136 6.10 -11.28 -0.19
N SER A 137 6.72 -10.96 0.96
CA SER A 137 7.38 -11.94 1.81
C SER A 137 7.30 -11.59 3.30
N TYR A 138 7.46 -12.62 4.13
CA TYR A 138 7.63 -12.51 5.57
C TYR A 138 9.06 -12.85 5.97
N LEU A 139 9.54 -12.29 7.08
CA LEU A 139 10.84 -12.63 7.64
C LEU A 139 10.84 -14.09 8.10
N ALA A 140 11.86 -14.84 7.69
CA ALA A 140 12.04 -16.23 8.11
C ALA A 140 12.30 -16.34 9.62
N ASP A 141 13.12 -15.43 10.16
CA ASP A 141 13.53 -15.44 11.57
C ASP A 141 12.45 -14.83 12.50
N PHE A 142 11.48 -14.11 11.94
CA PHE A 142 10.40 -13.44 12.69
C PHE A 142 9.03 -13.75 12.06
N PRO A 143 8.47 -14.95 12.35
CA PRO A 143 7.18 -15.36 11.79
C PRO A 143 6.07 -14.33 12.01
N GLY A 144 5.34 -14.00 10.94
CA GLY A 144 4.25 -13.02 10.96
C GLY A 144 4.70 -11.57 10.74
N VAL A 145 6.00 -11.29 10.71
CA VAL A 145 6.52 -9.96 10.36
C VAL A 145 6.76 -9.87 8.86
N VAL A 146 6.12 -8.89 8.21
CA VAL A 146 6.33 -8.61 6.79
C VAL A 146 7.78 -8.18 6.57
N GLU A 147 8.45 -8.83 5.63
CA GLU A 147 9.79 -8.45 5.17
C GLU A 147 9.68 -7.48 4.01
N SER A 148 8.87 -7.81 3.01
CA SER A 148 8.71 -7.01 1.79
C SER A 148 7.25 -6.89 1.34
N SER A 149 6.91 -5.73 0.76
CA SER A 149 5.56 -5.43 0.28
C SER A 149 5.58 -4.40 -0.84
N LEU A 150 4.47 -4.31 -1.57
CA LEU A 150 4.21 -3.26 -2.56
C LEU A 150 2.79 -2.72 -2.39
N ASN A 151 2.60 -1.41 -2.52
CA ASN A 151 1.27 -0.79 -2.57
C ASN A 151 1.10 0.05 -3.84
N LEU A 152 0.14 -0.32 -4.70
CA LEU A 152 -0.32 0.51 -5.81
C LEU A 152 -1.20 1.62 -5.25
N ALA A 153 -0.57 2.74 -4.93
CA ALA A 153 -1.14 3.80 -4.12
C ALA A 153 -2.07 4.70 -4.94
N MET A 154 -1.69 5.02 -6.17
CA MET A 154 -2.43 5.96 -7.01
C MET A 154 -2.44 5.55 -8.47
N ILE A 155 -3.56 5.84 -9.14
CA ILE A 155 -3.70 5.85 -10.60
C ILE A 155 -4.43 7.14 -10.96
N HIS A 156 -3.91 7.90 -11.92
CA HIS A 156 -4.56 9.11 -12.39
C HIS A 156 -4.35 9.29 -13.89
N SER A 157 -5.43 9.32 -14.66
CA SER A 157 -5.41 9.72 -16.07
C SER A 157 -5.61 11.22 -16.23
N SER A 158 -4.85 11.80 -17.13
CA SER A 158 -4.99 13.17 -17.66
C SER A 158 -5.11 13.11 -19.19
N ASP A 159 -5.27 14.27 -19.84
CA ASP A 159 -5.31 14.35 -21.30
C ASP A 159 -4.00 13.90 -21.97
N GLU A 160 -2.86 13.99 -21.27
CA GLU A 160 -1.54 13.70 -21.84
C GLU A 160 -0.97 12.35 -21.41
N SER A 161 -1.30 11.88 -20.21
CA SER A 161 -0.67 10.69 -19.64
C SER A 161 -1.49 10.03 -18.53
N ILE A 162 -1.13 8.78 -18.23
CA ILE A 162 -1.61 8.03 -17.07
C ILE A 162 -0.45 7.89 -16.10
N GLU A 163 -0.57 8.49 -14.92
CA GLU A 163 0.42 8.39 -13.85
C GLU A 163 0.00 7.34 -12.83
N MET A 164 0.91 6.43 -12.48
CA MET A 164 0.73 5.45 -11.42
C MET A 164 1.82 5.60 -10.38
N LYS A 165 1.46 5.63 -9.09
CA LYS A 165 2.43 5.64 -7.99
C LYS A 165 2.34 4.37 -7.17
N LEU A 166 3.48 3.73 -7.04
CA LEU A 166 3.67 2.54 -6.23
C LEU A 166 4.67 2.85 -5.12
N LEU A 167 4.55 2.15 -3.98
CA LEU A 167 5.53 2.21 -2.91
C LEU A 167 5.97 0.81 -2.54
N VAL A 168 7.24 0.50 -2.84
CA VAL A 168 7.90 -0.74 -2.44
C VAL A 168 8.53 -0.54 -1.06
N ARG A 169 8.46 -1.56 -0.22
CA ARG A 169 9.12 -1.59 1.08
C ARG A 169 9.78 -2.93 1.27
N SER A 170 10.98 -2.93 1.85
CA SER A 170 11.65 -4.14 2.28
C SER A 170 12.62 -3.84 3.41
N SER A 171 12.79 -4.76 4.36
CA SER A 171 13.93 -4.71 5.29
C SER A 171 15.24 -5.20 4.65
N SER A 172 15.15 -5.83 3.49
CA SER A 172 16.29 -6.31 2.68
C SER A 172 16.40 -5.52 1.38
N GLU A 173 17.55 -4.89 1.15
CA GLU A 173 17.82 -4.10 -0.06
C GLU A 173 17.74 -4.94 -1.33
N SER A 174 18.36 -6.11 -1.36
CA SER A 174 18.32 -6.99 -2.53
C SER A 174 16.90 -7.44 -2.89
N ARG A 175 16.03 -7.64 -1.90
CA ARG A 175 14.61 -7.94 -2.16
C ARG A 175 13.84 -6.72 -2.65
N LYS A 176 14.14 -5.53 -2.13
CA LYS A 176 13.55 -4.26 -2.60
C LYS A 176 13.86 -4.07 -4.08
N GLU A 177 15.13 -4.18 -4.44
CA GLU A 177 15.63 -4.08 -5.81
C GLU A 177 14.98 -5.12 -6.73
N TRP A 178 14.85 -6.36 -6.26
CA TRP A 178 14.20 -7.41 -7.04
C TRP A 178 12.72 -7.13 -7.32
N ILE A 179 11.98 -6.63 -6.32
CA ILE A 179 10.58 -6.19 -6.51
C ILE A 179 10.52 -5.01 -7.49
N CYS A 180 11.38 -4.00 -7.32
CA CYS A 180 11.47 -2.86 -8.23
C CYS A 180 11.73 -3.31 -9.67
N SER A 181 12.69 -4.22 -9.89
CA SER A 181 13.01 -4.78 -11.20
C SER A 181 11.83 -5.56 -11.81
N SER A 182 11.09 -6.33 -11.00
CA SER A 182 9.89 -7.03 -11.47
C SER A 182 8.77 -6.07 -11.89
N VAL A 183 8.58 -4.97 -11.13
CA VAL A 183 7.59 -3.94 -11.44
C VAL A 183 7.98 -3.19 -12.71
N GLU A 184 9.26 -2.81 -12.82
CA GLU A 184 9.81 -2.18 -14.02
C GLU A 184 9.58 -3.05 -15.26
N SER A 185 9.92 -4.34 -15.17
CA SER A 185 9.75 -5.28 -16.27
C SER A 185 8.29 -5.36 -16.73
N LEU A 186 7.34 -5.41 -15.78
CA LEU A 186 5.92 -5.46 -16.08
C LEU A 186 5.42 -4.20 -16.79
N PHE A 187 5.77 -3.02 -16.27
CA PHE A 187 5.28 -1.77 -16.84
C PHE A 187 5.99 -1.40 -18.15
N GLN A 188 7.25 -1.81 -18.34
CA GLN A 188 7.93 -1.70 -19.64
C GLN A 188 7.27 -2.59 -20.71
N LEU A 189 6.81 -3.79 -20.35
CA LEU A 189 6.04 -4.65 -21.28
C LEU A 189 4.72 -4.00 -21.70
N ALA A 190 4.14 -3.15 -20.85
CA ALA A 190 2.95 -2.34 -21.14
C ALA A 190 3.27 -0.97 -21.77
N GLY A 191 4.50 -0.78 -22.28
CA GLY A 191 4.92 0.45 -22.96
C GLY A 191 5.12 1.67 -22.05
N ALA A 192 5.04 1.51 -20.72
CA ALA A 192 5.18 2.62 -19.79
C ALA A 192 6.64 2.96 -19.49
N LYS A 193 6.89 4.24 -19.19
CA LYS A 193 8.14 4.70 -18.59
C LYS A 193 8.09 4.47 -17.08
N VAL A 194 9.14 3.88 -16.52
CA VAL A 194 9.25 3.62 -15.08
C VAL A 194 10.40 4.45 -14.51
N GLU A 195 10.14 5.16 -13.42
CA GLU A 195 11.14 5.96 -12.71
C GLU A 195 11.11 5.59 -11.22
N PHE A 196 12.29 5.48 -10.63
CA PHE A 196 12.48 5.24 -9.21
C PHE A 196 12.94 6.53 -8.52
N ASP A 197 12.30 6.86 -7.41
CA ASP A 197 12.65 8.03 -6.60
C ASP A 197 12.37 7.75 -5.12
N GLY A 198 13.02 8.53 -4.25
CA GLY A 198 12.81 8.48 -2.80
C GLY A 198 13.29 7.20 -2.14
N ASP A 199 14.38 6.61 -2.68
CA ASP A 199 14.98 5.42 -2.09
C ASP A 199 15.54 5.69 -0.69
N TYR A 200 15.31 4.75 0.22
CA TYR A 200 15.92 4.74 1.54
C TYR A 200 16.20 3.29 1.97
N PRO A 201 17.32 3.05 2.67
CA PRO A 201 17.71 1.72 3.07
C PRO A 201 16.76 1.14 4.13
N GLY A 202 16.49 -0.15 4.01
CA GLY A 202 15.89 -0.94 5.07
C GLY A 202 16.81 -1.07 6.28
N TRP A 203 16.23 -1.48 7.41
CA TRP A 203 16.97 -1.87 8.60
C TRP A 203 16.65 -3.34 8.89
N GLN A 204 17.57 -4.22 8.51
CA GLN A 204 17.39 -5.66 8.69
C GLN A 204 17.51 -6.03 10.18
N PRO A 205 16.50 -6.72 10.76
CA PRO A 205 16.58 -7.15 12.15
C PRO A 205 17.73 -8.12 12.39
N ASN A 206 18.41 -7.98 13.53
CA ASN A 206 19.48 -8.89 13.96
C ASN A 206 19.06 -9.66 15.22
N ALA A 207 18.68 -10.92 15.06
CA ALA A 207 18.29 -11.79 16.18
C ALA A 207 19.45 -12.05 17.17
N ASN A 208 20.70 -11.83 16.75
CA ASN A 208 21.90 -12.02 17.56
C ASN A 208 22.49 -10.68 18.05
N SER A 209 21.67 -9.64 18.18
CA SER A 209 22.11 -8.32 18.69
C SER A 209 22.48 -8.42 20.18
N GLU A 210 23.72 -8.06 20.50
CA GLU A 210 24.21 -8.04 21.89
C GLU A 210 23.58 -6.90 22.67
N LEU A 211 23.42 -5.73 22.01
CA LEU A 211 22.75 -4.56 22.58
C LEU A 211 21.28 -4.86 22.89
N LEU A 212 20.55 -5.51 21.98
CA LEU A 212 19.18 -5.93 22.23
C LEU A 212 19.09 -6.84 23.46
N GLY A 213 19.96 -7.86 23.53
CA GLY A 213 20.00 -8.76 24.68
C GLY A 213 20.34 -8.05 25.99
N LEU A 214 21.23 -7.05 25.98
CA LEU A 214 21.53 -6.21 27.13
C LEU A 214 20.31 -5.40 27.56
N MET A 215 19.69 -4.71 26.62
CA MET A 215 18.49 -3.91 26.84
C MET A 215 17.35 -4.75 27.42
N GLU A 216 17.08 -5.94 26.86
CA GLU A 216 16.05 -6.86 27.39
C GLU A 216 16.28 -7.24 28.86
N ARG A 217 17.54 -7.53 29.24
CA ARG A 217 17.89 -7.84 30.63
C ARG A 217 17.65 -6.64 31.55
N ILE A 218 18.11 -5.46 31.17
CA ILE A 218 17.93 -4.23 31.96
C ILE A 218 16.44 -3.93 32.16
N TYR A 219 15.62 -4.09 31.11
CA TYR A 219 14.18 -3.85 31.20
C TYR A 219 13.50 -4.84 32.16
N LEU A 220 13.88 -6.12 32.11
CA LEU A 220 13.39 -7.15 33.02
C LEU A 220 13.80 -6.87 34.47
N GLU A 221 15.05 -6.55 34.72
CA GLU A 221 15.56 -6.23 36.07
C GLU A 221 14.87 -4.99 36.67
N LYS A 222 14.62 -3.96 35.87
CA LYS A 222 14.08 -2.69 36.35
C LYS A 222 12.56 -2.69 36.50
N TYR A 223 11.85 -3.44 35.67
CA TYR A 223 10.38 -3.38 35.59
C TYR A 223 9.67 -4.70 35.84
N ASP A 224 10.39 -5.78 36.11
CA ASP A 224 9.86 -7.15 36.29
C ASP A 224 8.93 -7.58 35.14
N GLN A 225 9.27 -7.11 33.92
CA GLN A 225 8.49 -7.33 32.71
C GLN A 225 9.46 -7.54 31.54
N ARG A 226 9.12 -8.42 30.60
CA ARG A 226 9.86 -8.50 29.34
C ARG A 226 9.40 -7.40 28.38
N PRO A 227 10.32 -6.67 27.72
CA PRO A 227 9.93 -5.74 26.69
C PRO A 227 9.37 -6.52 25.48
N LYS A 228 8.49 -5.88 24.72
CA LYS A 228 8.04 -6.43 23.43
C LYS A 228 9.05 -6.04 22.36
N VAL A 229 9.86 -6.99 21.92
CA VAL A 229 10.73 -6.82 20.76
C VAL A 229 9.86 -6.89 19.50
N MET A 230 9.90 -5.83 18.70
CA MET A 230 9.05 -5.65 17.54
C MET A 230 9.89 -5.24 16.34
N VAL A 231 9.46 -5.69 15.16
CA VAL A 231 9.94 -5.17 13.88
C VAL A 231 8.76 -4.43 13.26
N ILE A 232 8.98 -3.18 12.87
CA ILE A 232 7.95 -2.36 12.24
C ILE A 232 8.17 -2.36 10.73
N HIS A 233 7.11 -2.64 9.96
CA HIS A 233 7.14 -2.51 8.50
C HIS A 233 6.93 -1.05 8.09
N ALA A 234 7.86 -0.19 8.48
CA ALA A 234 7.87 1.25 8.22
C ALA A 234 9.32 1.75 8.12
N GLY A 235 9.51 2.97 7.62
CA GLY A 235 10.83 3.59 7.56
C GLY A 235 11.26 4.09 8.95
N LEU A 236 12.47 3.74 9.37
CA LEU A 236 13.16 4.31 10.52
C LEU A 236 14.55 4.78 10.09
N GLU A 237 15.03 5.87 10.69
CA GLU A 237 16.35 6.42 10.39
C GLU A 237 17.50 5.46 10.75
N CYS A 238 17.25 4.43 11.57
CA CYS A 238 18.25 3.38 11.88
C CYS A 238 18.87 2.75 10.63
N GLY A 239 18.08 2.53 9.57
CA GLY A 239 18.60 2.01 8.30
C GLY A 239 19.54 3.00 7.62
N ILE A 240 19.16 4.29 7.61
CA ILE A 240 19.96 5.38 7.03
C ILE A 240 21.27 5.57 7.81
N ILE A 241 21.20 5.55 9.14
CA ILE A 241 22.38 5.66 10.00
C ILE A 241 23.33 4.50 9.71
N GLN A 242 22.83 3.26 9.67
CA GLN A 242 23.65 2.10 9.38
C GLN A 242 24.29 2.14 7.98
N SER A 243 23.58 2.63 6.96
CA SER A 243 24.11 2.71 5.59
C SER A 243 25.20 3.76 5.41
N ASN A 244 25.21 4.81 6.25
CA ASN A 244 26.14 5.93 6.15
C ASN A 244 27.37 5.79 7.08
N VAL A 245 27.44 4.71 7.86
CA VAL A 245 28.54 4.48 8.80
C VAL A 245 29.35 3.27 8.34
N ALA A 246 30.66 3.46 8.16
CA ALA A 246 31.56 2.42 7.67
C ALA A 246 31.74 1.25 8.66
N GLN A 247 31.61 1.52 9.96
CA GLN A 247 31.60 0.50 10.99
C GLN A 247 30.21 -0.13 11.10
N LYS A 248 30.17 -1.45 11.27
CA LYS A 248 28.92 -2.14 11.58
C LYS A 248 28.46 -1.70 12.97
N LEU A 249 27.24 -1.17 13.07
CA LEU A 249 26.65 -0.75 14.33
C LEU A 249 25.73 -1.86 14.84
N ASP A 250 25.62 -1.98 16.16
CA ASP A 250 24.51 -2.71 16.79
C ASP A 250 23.50 -1.66 17.26
N ILE A 251 22.36 -1.57 16.57
CA ILE A 251 21.38 -0.50 16.75
C ILE A 251 20.11 -1.10 17.35
N VAL A 252 19.52 -0.41 18.32
CA VAL A 252 18.18 -0.69 18.84
C VAL A 252 17.40 0.62 18.92
N SER A 253 16.12 0.59 18.55
CA SER A 253 15.20 1.72 18.67
C SER A 253 14.19 1.48 19.79
N PHE A 254 14.00 2.47 20.65
CA PHE A 254 13.00 2.45 21.72
C PHE A 254 12.54 3.88 22.04
N GLY A 255 11.38 4.03 22.66
CA GLY A 255 10.83 5.34 23.00
C GLY A 255 9.58 5.27 23.87
N PRO A 256 9.00 6.43 24.23
CA PRO A 256 7.74 6.49 24.96
C PRO A 256 6.56 6.07 24.07
N THR A 257 5.40 5.87 24.68
CA THR A 257 4.16 5.59 23.94
C THR A 257 3.62 6.88 23.34
N ILE A 258 3.60 6.93 22.02
CA ILE A 258 2.99 8.01 21.22
C ILE A 258 1.84 7.40 20.41
N THR A 259 0.69 8.06 20.40
CA THR A 259 -0.50 7.65 19.63
C THR A 259 -0.88 8.75 18.66
N GLY A 260 -1.43 8.40 17.50
CA GLY A 260 -1.89 9.39 16.51
C GLY A 260 -0.77 10.21 15.86
N ALA A 261 0.47 9.71 15.85
CA ALA A 261 1.60 10.40 15.24
C ALA A 261 1.28 10.87 13.81
N HIS A 262 1.67 12.10 13.48
CA HIS A 262 1.39 12.76 12.19
C HIS A 262 -0.09 13.10 11.94
N SER A 263 -0.90 13.20 13.00
CA SER A 263 -2.29 13.67 12.91
C SER A 263 -2.56 14.76 13.94
N PRO A 264 -3.64 15.55 13.79
CA PRO A 264 -4.06 16.48 14.85
C PRO A 264 -4.38 15.80 16.19
N ASP A 265 -4.61 14.49 16.19
CA ASP A 265 -4.85 13.67 17.40
C ASP A 265 -3.55 13.13 18.03
N GLU A 266 -2.38 13.62 17.60
CA GLU A 266 -1.08 13.21 18.13
C GLU A 266 -0.97 13.51 19.64
N ALA A 267 -0.69 12.47 20.42
CA ALA A 267 -0.56 12.55 21.86
C ALA A 267 0.54 11.62 22.38
N VAL A 268 1.23 12.06 23.45
CA VAL A 268 2.23 11.27 24.17
C VAL A 268 1.73 10.89 25.56
N LYS A 269 1.91 9.63 25.94
CA LYS A 269 1.50 9.14 27.25
C LYS A 269 2.55 9.54 28.31
N ILE A 270 2.24 10.55 29.12
CA ILE A 270 3.20 11.24 30.01
C ILE A 270 3.97 10.27 30.93
N ASP A 271 3.29 9.30 31.55
CA ASP A 271 3.92 8.32 32.46
C ASP A 271 4.99 7.46 31.76
N THR A 272 4.87 7.24 30.45
CA THR A 272 5.86 6.46 29.69
C THR A 272 7.11 7.25 29.35
N VAL A 273 7.06 8.59 29.36
CA VAL A 273 8.23 9.44 29.09
C VAL A 273 9.28 9.29 30.18
N GLY A 274 8.86 9.35 31.45
CA GLY A 274 9.76 9.12 32.60
C GLY A 274 10.36 7.72 32.57
N LYS A 275 9.53 6.69 32.29
CA LYS A 275 9.98 5.30 32.16
C LYS A 275 11.04 5.14 31.06
N SER A 276 10.84 5.76 29.89
CA SER A 276 11.80 5.73 28.79
C SER A 276 13.11 6.43 29.15
N TYR A 277 13.05 7.58 29.86
CA TYR A 277 14.23 8.30 30.29
C TYR A 277 15.06 7.51 31.32
N GLU A 278 14.43 6.95 32.35
CA GLU A 278 15.13 6.12 33.32
C GLU A 278 15.72 4.84 32.71
N TYR A 279 15.04 4.29 31.71
CA TYR A 279 15.54 3.14 30.98
C TYR A 279 16.77 3.49 30.14
N LEU A 280 16.76 4.64 29.45
CA LEU A 280 17.92 5.16 28.74
C LEU A 280 19.14 5.30 29.68
N LEU A 281 18.96 5.89 30.87
CA LEU A 281 20.04 6.02 31.85
C LEU A 281 20.59 4.66 32.28
N ALA A 282 19.71 3.69 32.61
CA ALA A 282 20.12 2.35 33.00
C ALA A 282 20.89 1.62 31.88
N ILE A 283 20.53 1.85 30.61
CA ILE A 283 21.27 1.32 29.46
C ILE A 283 22.66 1.94 29.40
N LEU A 284 22.77 3.26 29.49
CA LEU A 284 24.05 3.97 29.43
C LEU A 284 25.00 3.60 30.58
N GLU A 285 24.49 3.34 31.77
CA GLU A 285 25.30 2.88 32.92
C GLU A 285 25.87 1.46 32.75
N LYS A 286 25.25 0.65 31.90
CA LYS A 286 25.61 -0.75 31.67
C LYS A 286 26.29 -0.98 30.32
N LEU A 287 26.30 0.03 29.46
CA LEU A 287 27.08 0.07 28.24
C LEU A 287 28.55 0.25 28.61
N ASN A 288 29.40 -0.68 28.15
CA ASN A 288 30.85 -0.61 28.33
C ASN A 288 31.48 0.37 27.34
#